data_AF-A0A1B6IWW5-F1
#
_entry.id   AF-A0A1B6IWW5-F1
#
_cell.length_a   1.000
_cell.length_b   1.000
_cell.length_c   1.000
_cell.angle_alpha   90.00
_cell.angle_beta   90.00
_cell.angle_gamma   90.00
#
_symmetry.space_group_name_H-M   'P 1'
#
loop_
_entity.id
_entity.type
_entity.pdbx_description
1 polymer ?
#
loop_
_entity_poly.entity_id
_entity_poly.type
_entity_poly.pdbx_seq_one_letter_code
_entity_poly.pdbx_strand_id
1 'polypeptide(L)'
;MATTSDSFSVGDIVFAKLKCYPHWPGKIIGMSPQIGEKSPKYNVLFFGDNKTADIKSKDLFLYVKHKYIYGLPKTDSSRNRIFNKALQEADTAIGSVTKT
;
A
#
# COMPACT_ATOMS: atom_id res chain seq x y z
N MET A 1 8.11 21.02 -4.41
CA MET A 1 8.33 19.59 -4.13
C MET A 1 7.35 18.82 -4.99
N ALA A 2 7.83 17.94 -5.87
CA ALA A 2 7.03 17.30 -6.91
C ALA A 2 5.94 16.41 -6.28
N THR A 3 4.69 16.88 -6.28
CA THR A 3 3.52 16.03 -6.09
C THR A 3 3.24 15.37 -7.44
N THR A 4 4.04 14.38 -7.82
CA THR A 4 3.69 13.51 -8.95
C THR A 4 2.43 12.77 -8.54
N SER A 5 1.32 13.14 -9.15
CA SER A 5 0.07 12.39 -9.20
C SER A 5 0.36 11.03 -9.84
N ASP A 6 1.03 10.13 -9.10
CA ASP A 6 1.24 8.76 -9.54
C ASP A 6 -0.17 8.15 -9.63
N SER A 7 -0.66 8.00 -10.85
CA SER A 7 -1.89 7.27 -11.13
C SER A 7 -1.61 5.80 -10.86
N PHE A 8 -2.21 5.27 -9.80
CA PHE A 8 -2.09 3.86 -9.48
C PHE A 8 -3.12 3.04 -10.26
N SER A 9 -2.82 1.76 -10.44
CA SER A 9 -3.68 0.77 -11.12
C SER A 9 -4.05 -0.38 -10.18
N VAL A 10 -5.13 -1.09 -10.55
CA VAL A 10 -5.49 -2.32 -9.85
C VAL A 10 -4.37 -3.35 -10.03
N GLY A 11 -3.92 -3.95 -8.92
CA GLY A 11 -2.78 -4.85 -8.88
C GLY A 11 -1.50 -4.22 -8.32
N ASP A 12 -1.39 -2.88 -8.32
CA ASP A 12 -0.21 -2.20 -7.80
C ASP A 12 -0.03 -2.46 -6.30
N ILE A 13 1.21 -2.70 -5.92
CA ILE A 13 1.61 -2.85 -4.52
C ILE A 13 2.10 -1.50 -4.01
N VAL A 14 1.49 -1.06 -2.92
CA VAL A 14 1.64 0.29 -2.36
C VAL A 14 1.77 0.24 -0.85
N PHE A 15 2.37 1.27 -0.27
CA PHE A 15 2.17 1.62 1.13
C PHE A 15 1.03 2.62 1.24
N ALA A 16 0.09 2.36 2.14
CA ALA A 16 -0.97 3.30 2.46
C ALA A 16 -0.75 3.94 3.83
N LYS A 17 -1.01 5.24 3.94
CA LYS A 17 -0.93 6.00 5.18
C LYS A 17 -2.32 6.15 5.81
N LEU A 18 -2.58 5.36 6.85
CA LEU A 18 -3.80 5.44 7.67
C LEU A 18 -3.59 6.34 8.90
N LYS A 19 -4.67 6.96 9.38
CA LYS A 19 -4.66 7.74 10.63
C LYS A 19 -4.33 6.80 11.80
N CYS A 20 -3.35 7.17 12.63
CA CYS A 20 -2.87 6.38 13.77
C CYS A 20 -2.18 5.04 13.46
N TYR A 21 -1.84 4.78 12.19
CA TYR A 21 -1.07 3.59 11.79
C TYR A 21 0.24 3.98 11.08
N PRO A 22 1.25 3.09 11.08
CA PRO A 22 2.40 3.25 10.20
C PRO A 22 1.99 3.16 8.73
N HIS A 23 2.92 3.46 7.82
CA HIS A 23 2.75 3.15 6.40
C HIS A 23 2.62 1.64 6.25
N TRP A 24 1.42 1.16 5.89
CA TRP A 24 1.11 -0.27 5.86
C TRP A 24 1.12 -0.77 4.41
N PRO A 25 1.78 -1.90 4.11
CA PRO A 25 1.83 -2.43 2.76
C PRO A 25 0.49 -3.06 2.35
N GLY A 26 0.07 -2.82 1.11
CA GLY A 26 -1.17 -3.35 0.57
C GLY A 26 -1.17 -3.41 -0.95
N LYS A 27 -2.23 -3.98 -1.51
CA LYS A 27 -2.48 -4.11 -2.95
C LYS A 27 -3.74 -3.35 -3.32
N ILE A 28 -3.69 -2.58 -4.40
CA ILE A 28 -4.88 -1.94 -4.94
C ILE A 28 -5.75 -3.01 -5.60
N ILE A 29 -6.99 -3.14 -5.14
CA ILE A 29 -7.96 -4.10 -5.67
C ILE A 29 -9.10 -3.42 -6.43
N GLY A 30 -9.23 -2.10 -6.31
CA GLY A 30 -10.23 -1.33 -7.02
C GLY A 30 -9.90 0.17 -7.05
N MET A 31 -10.56 0.89 -7.94
CA MET A 31 -10.51 2.35 -8.00
C MET A 31 -11.92 2.85 -8.26
N SER A 32 -12.36 3.83 -7.47
CA SER A 32 -13.65 4.49 -7.64
C SER A 32 -13.41 5.90 -8.16
N PRO A 33 -13.78 6.21 -9.43
CA PRO A 33 -13.79 7.57 -9.92
C PRO A 33 -14.92 8.32 -9.23
N GLN A 34 -14.56 9.22 -8.31
CA GLN A 34 -15.54 10.06 -7.64
C GLN A 34 -15.91 11.22 -8.58
N ILE A 35 -17.11 11.16 -9.16
CA ILE A 35 -17.66 12.22 -10.01
C ILE A 35 -17.70 13.51 -9.20
N GLY A 36 -16.88 14.50 -9.57
CA GLY A 36 -16.79 15.81 -8.93
C GLY A 36 -15.65 16.01 -7.91
N GLU A 37 -14.88 14.98 -7.55
CA GLU A 37 -13.66 15.14 -6.73
C GLU A 37 -12.40 15.26 -7.62
N LYS A 38 -11.46 16.12 -7.21
CA LYS A 38 -10.19 16.36 -7.93
C LYS A 38 -9.21 15.17 -7.92
N SER A 39 -9.45 14.13 -7.13
CA SER A 39 -8.53 13.00 -6.96
C SER A 39 -9.26 11.67 -6.79
N PRO A 40 -8.84 10.60 -7.49
CA PRO A 40 -9.44 9.28 -7.35
C PRO A 40 -9.21 8.69 -5.95
N LYS A 41 -10.14 7.85 -5.52
CA LYS A 41 -10.00 6.98 -4.35
C LYS A 41 -9.68 5.56 -4.82
N TYR A 42 -8.74 4.93 -4.13
CA TYR A 42 -8.29 3.58 -4.41
C TYR A 42 -8.69 2.68 -3.26
N ASN A 43 -9.29 1.54 -3.60
CA ASN A 43 -9.58 0.50 -2.64
C ASN A 43 -8.34 -0.38 -2.47
N VAL A 44 -7.77 -0.38 -1.28
CA VAL A 44 -6.53 -1.09 -0.95
C VAL A 44 -6.84 -2.25 -0.01
N LEU A 45 -6.36 -3.44 -0.38
CA LEU A 45 -6.30 -4.63 0.46
C LEU A 45 -4.97 -4.63 1.21
N PHE A 46 -5.00 -4.54 2.54
CA PHE A 46 -3.83 -4.56 3.40
C PHE A 46 -3.33 -5.97 3.64
N PHE A 47 -2.02 -6.16 3.47
CA PHE A 47 -1.39 -7.43 3.77
C PHE A 47 -1.32 -7.70 5.27
N GLY A 48 -1.15 -8.97 5.64
CA GLY A 48 -1.09 -9.43 7.03
C GLY A 48 -2.46 -9.80 7.61
N ASP A 49 -3.44 -8.88 7.57
CA ASP A 49 -4.80 -9.08 8.09
C ASP A 49 -5.91 -9.05 7.03
N ASN A 50 -5.58 -8.81 5.75
CA ASN A 50 -6.50 -8.81 4.61
C ASN A 50 -7.68 -7.84 4.76
N LYS A 51 -7.53 -6.76 5.54
CA LYS A 51 -8.55 -5.71 5.60
C LYS A 51 -8.53 -4.84 4.35
N THR A 52 -9.65 -4.22 4.02
CA THR A 52 -9.78 -3.29 2.90
C THR A 52 -10.14 -1.89 3.40
N ALA A 53 -9.65 -0.86 2.71
CA ALA A 53 -10.10 0.52 2.94
C ALA A 53 -9.93 1.38 1.68
N ASP A 54 -10.73 2.43 1.59
CA ASP A 54 -10.60 3.45 0.55
C ASP A 54 -9.59 4.51 0.97
N ILE A 55 -8.53 4.64 0.19
CA ILE A 55 -7.42 5.56 0.44
C ILE A 55 -7.33 6.56 -0.71
N LYS A 56 -7.04 7.82 -0.37
CA LYS A 56 -6.83 8.86 -1.37
C LYS A 56 -5.45 8.68 -2.00
N SER A 57 -5.32 9.03 -3.28
CA SER A 57 -4.04 9.01 -4.01
C SER A 57 -2.88 9.64 -3.23
N LYS A 58 -3.12 10.77 -2.53
CA LYS A 58 -2.11 11.49 -1.73
C LYS A 58 -1.50 10.69 -0.56
N ASP A 59 -2.23 9.69 -0.08
CA ASP A 59 -1.86 8.87 1.08
C ASP A 59 -1.34 7.49 0.62
N LEU A 60 -1.07 7.33 -0.67
CA LEU A 60 -0.52 6.13 -1.29
C LEU A 60 0.87 6.38 -1.83
N PHE A 61 1.74 5.40 -1.65
CA PHE A 61 3.14 5.46 -2.02
C PHE A 61 3.53 4.14 -2.69
N LEU A 62 4.13 4.18 -3.87
CA LEU A 62 4.53 2.95 -4.56
C LEU A 62 5.51 2.13 -3.71
N TYR A 63 5.21 0.84 -3.52
CA TYR A 63 5.96 -0.03 -2.60
C TYR A 63 7.44 -0.09 -2.97
N VAL A 64 7.75 -0.38 -4.24
CA VAL A 64 9.13 -0.50 -4.73
C VAL A 64 9.93 0.79 -4.49
N LYS A 65 9.34 1.96 -4.77
CA LYS A 65 10.01 3.26 -4.58
C LYS A 65 10.26 3.57 -3.11
N HIS A 66 9.35 3.21 -2.21
CA HIS A 66 9.42 3.64 -0.80
C HIS A 66 9.81 2.54 0.19
N LYS A 67 10.10 1.32 -0.30
CA LYS A 67 10.49 0.17 0.53
C LYS A 67 11.70 0.49 1.42
N TYR A 68 12.66 1.26 0.91
CA TYR A 68 13.85 1.63 1.69
C TYR A 68 13.54 2.49 2.93
N ILE A 69 12.41 3.21 2.95
CA ILE A 69 11.98 4.05 4.08
C ILE A 69 10.93 3.33 4.93
N TYR A 70 9.89 2.79 4.30
CA TYR A 70 8.70 2.26 4.98
C TYR A 70 8.69 0.74 5.12
N GLY A 71 9.54 0.05 4.36
CA GLY A 71 9.65 -1.40 4.34
C GLY A 71 10.63 -1.98 5.34
N LEU A 72 11.02 -1.22 6.37
CA LEU A 72 11.90 -1.70 7.43
C LEU A 72 11.13 -2.61 8.40
N PRO A 73 11.51 -3.88 8.56
CA PRO A 73 10.90 -4.76 9.55
C PRO A 73 11.02 -4.19 10.96
N LYS A 74 9.97 -4.35 11.77
CA LYS A 74 9.99 -3.93 13.18
C LYS A 74 10.45 -5.07 14.07
N THR A 75 10.85 -4.74 15.29
CA THR A 75 11.21 -5.73 16.33
C THR A 75 10.10 -6.78 16.48
N ASP A 76 10.48 -8.06 16.57
CA ASP A 76 9.50 -9.13 16.72
C ASP A 76 8.78 -8.96 18.07
N SER A 77 7.51 -8.65 17.97
CA SER A 77 6.60 -8.41 19.08
C SER A 77 5.21 -8.75 18.57
N SER A 78 4.32 -9.21 19.44
CA SER A 78 2.97 -9.65 19.06
C SER A 78 2.23 -8.66 18.14
N ARG A 79 2.37 -7.35 18.39
CA ARG A 79 1.79 -6.27 17.58
C ARG A 79 2.47 -6.05 16.22
N ASN A 80 3.77 -6.33 16.12
CA ASN A 80 4.58 -6.12 14.94
C ASN A 80 4.59 -7.34 14.01
N ARG A 81 4.20 -8.52 14.49
CA ARG A 81 4.12 -9.74 13.68
C ARG A 81 3.22 -9.57 12.46
N ILE A 82 2.07 -8.92 12.64
CA ILE A 82 1.14 -8.66 11.52
C ILE A 82 1.79 -7.73 10.50
N PHE A 83 2.53 -6.71 10.95
CA PHE A 83 3.25 -5.80 10.07
C PHE A 83 4.39 -6.47 9.31
N ASN A 84 5.23 -7.25 10.00
CA ASN A 84 6.33 -7.97 9.37
C ASN A 84 5.82 -9.02 8.37
N LYS A 85 4.74 -9.73 8.72
CA LYS A 85 4.02 -10.62 7.78
C LYS A 85 3.52 -9.86 6.56
N ALA A 86 2.95 -8.68 6.77
CA ALA A 86 2.45 -7.83 5.68
C ALA A 86 3.57 -7.41 4.71
N LEU A 87 4.78 -7.12 5.22
CA LEU A 87 5.95 -6.80 4.38
C LEU A 87 6.37 -8.02 3.53
N GLN A 88 6.39 -9.22 4.12
CA GLN A 88 6.74 -10.45 3.41
C GLN A 88 5.74 -10.79 2.30
N GLU A 89 4.44 -10.63 2.57
CA GLU A 89 3.38 -10.83 1.58
C GLU A 89 3.51 -9.82 0.42
N ALA A 90 3.82 -8.56 0.71
CA ALA A 90 4.04 -7.53 -0.31
C ALA A 90 5.26 -7.84 -1.18
N ASP A 91 6.36 -8.31 -0.58
CA ASP A 91 7.57 -8.73 -1.32
C ASP A 91 7.29 -9.90 -2.25
N THR A 92 6.50 -10.87 -1.77
CA THR A 92 6.08 -12.03 -2.57
C THR A 92 5.19 -11.60 -3.74
N ALA A 93 4.25 -10.68 -3.47
CA ALA A 93 3.35 -10.15 -4.49
C ALA A 93 4.12 -9.40 -5.59
N ILE A 94 5.09 -8.54 -5.23
CA ILE A 94 5.96 -7.87 -6.20
C ILE A 94 6.76 -8.87 -7.03
N GLY A 95 7.39 -9.85 -6.38
CA GLY A 95 8.19 -10.87 -7.08
C GLY A 95 7.39 -11.74 -8.05
N SER A 96 6.07 -11.86 -7.83
CA SER A 96 5.17 -12.58 -8.71
C SER A 96 4.79 -11.76 -9.96
N VAL A 97 4.69 -10.44 -9.84
CA VAL A 97 4.33 -9.54 -10.97
C VAL A 97 5.45 -9.46 -12.02
N THR A 98 6.72 -9.55 -11.63
CA THR A 98 7.87 -9.42 -12.55
C THR A 98 8.22 -10.69 -13.33
N LYS A 99 7.50 -11.81 -13.13
CA LYS A 99 7.88 -13.13 -13.66
C LYS A 99 7.06 -13.58 -14.89
N THR A 100 6.30 -12.67 -15.51
CA THR A 100 5.51 -12.95 -16.73
C THR A 100 5.92 -11.98 -17.82
#